data_AF-A0A821GG09-F1
#
_entry.id   AF-A0A821GG09-F1
#
_cell.length_a   1.000
_cell.length_b   1.000
_cell.length_c   1.000
_cell.angle_alpha   90.00
_cell.angle_beta   90.00
_cell.angle_gamma   90.00
#
_symmetry.space_group_name_H-M   'P 1'
#
loop_
_entity.id
_entity.type
_entity.pdbx_description
1 polymer ?
#
loop_
_entity_poly.entity_id
_entity_poly.type
_entity_poly.pdbx_seq_one_letter_code
_entity_poly.pdbx_strand_id
1 'polypeptide(L)' 'RVLVGRTTTGSSSTRVCPSGFDTTGGGNVFVTYHDAQAYGEYLIVYK' A
#
# COMPACT_ATOMS: atom_id res chain seq x y z
N ARG A 1 4.87 -9.98 2.57
CA ARG A 1 4.15 -9.87 1.28
C ARG A 1 2.99 -8.87 1.35
N VAL A 2 2.70 -8.14 0.26
CA VAL A 2 1.62 -7.11 0.20
C VAL A 2 0.79 -7.24 -1.08
N LEU A 3 -0.53 -7.15 -0.98
CA LEU A 3 -1.47 -7.14 -2.10
C LEU A 3 -1.65 -5.73 -2.66
N VAL A 4 -0.92 -5.39 -3.73
CA VAL A 4 -0.92 -4.03 -4.31
C VAL A 4 -2.11 -3.79 -5.25
N GLY A 5 -2.56 -4.81 -5.98
CA GLY A 5 -3.72 -4.70 -6.88
C GLY A 5 -3.58 -3.57 -7.91
N ARG A 6 -4.68 -2.88 -8.20
CA ARG A 6 -4.72 -1.70 -9.06
C ARG A 6 -4.28 -0.46 -8.28
N THR A 7 -3.25 0.22 -8.77
CA THR A 7 -2.69 1.41 -8.13
C THR A 7 -3.06 2.68 -8.89
N THR A 8 -3.29 3.76 -8.14
CA THR A 8 -3.42 5.13 -8.68
C THR A 8 -2.50 6.11 -7.95
N THR A 9 -2.38 7.34 -8.45
CA THR A 9 -1.56 8.39 -7.84
C THR A 9 -2.13 8.80 -6.48
N GLY A 10 -1.28 8.80 -5.44
CA GLY A 10 -1.64 9.29 -4.11
C GLY A 10 -1.60 10.81 -4.00
N SER A 11 -2.34 11.34 -3.01
CA SER A 11 -2.28 12.74 -2.58
C SER A 11 -2.21 12.79 -1.05
N SER A 12 -1.63 13.86 -0.49
CA SER A 12 -1.55 14.07 0.96
C SER A 12 -2.93 14.22 1.62
N SER A 13 -3.97 14.55 0.84
CA SER A 13 -5.35 14.64 1.30
C SER A 13 -6.12 13.31 1.21
N THR A 14 -5.55 12.27 0.60
CA THR A 14 -6.24 10.99 0.40
C THR A 14 -6.29 10.20 1.71
N ARG A 15 -7.50 10.02 2.25
CA ARG A 15 -7.74 9.23 3.48
C ARG A 15 -8.29 7.83 3.22
N VAL A 16 -8.87 7.62 2.04
CA VAL A 16 -9.49 6.37 1.61
C VAL A 16 -9.06 6.11 0.18
N CYS A 17 -8.89 4.84 -0.20
CA CYS A 17 -8.51 4.49 -1.56
C CYS A 17 -9.56 5.01 -2.56
N PRO A 18 -9.14 5.66 -3.67
CA PRO A 18 -10.06 6.07 -4.73
C PRO A 18 -10.82 4.88 -5.32
N SER A 19 -12.08 5.09 -5.68
CA SER A 19 -12.94 4.03 -6.23
C SER A 19 -12.32 3.38 -7.47
N GLY A 20 -12.36 2.04 -7.53
CA GLY A 20 -11.80 1.24 -8.63
C GLY A 20 -10.31 0.90 -8.50
N PHE A 21 -9.66 1.33 -7.41
CA PHE A 21 -8.28 1.03 -7.08
C PHE A 21 -8.17 0.34 -5.71
N ASP A 22 -7.07 -0.37 -5.52
CA ASP A 22 -6.77 -1.12 -4.28
C ASP A 22 -5.68 -0.42 -3.46
N THR A 23 -4.82 0.37 -4.13
CA THR A 23 -3.72 1.11 -3.51
C THR A 23 -3.52 2.48 -4.15
N THR A 24 -2.86 3.37 -3.42
CA THR A 24 -2.31 4.60 -3.98
C THR A 24 -0.80 4.60 -3.84
N GLY A 25 -0.09 5.19 -4.78
CA GLY A 25 1.36 5.24 -4.71
C GLY A 25 1.98 6.03 -5.84
N GLY A 26 3.30 5.92 -5.93
CA GLY A 26 4.09 6.54 -6.98
C GLY A 26 5.52 5.99 -6.94
N GLY A 27 6.03 5.58 -8.09
CA GLY A 27 7.37 5.01 -8.22
C GLY A 27 7.56 3.77 -7.34
N ASN A 28 8.36 3.92 -6.28
CA ASN A 28 8.79 2.82 -5.40
C ASN A 28 8.03 2.75 -4.07
N VAL A 29 7.00 3.59 -3.88
CA VAL A 29 6.23 3.67 -2.62
C VAL A 29 4.75 3.39 -2.89
N PHE A 30 4.16 2.54 -2.05
CA PHE A 30 2.76 2.14 -2.10
C PHE A 30 2.11 2.33 -0.73
N VAL A 31 0.84 2.73 -0.74
CA VAL A 31 -0.01 2.92 0.45
C VAL A 31 -1.19 1.97 0.32
N THR A 32 -1.34 1.09 1.30
CA THR A 32 -2.49 0.19 1.47
C THR A 32 -3.46 0.76 2.50
N TYR A 33 -4.76 0.49 2.34
CA TYR A 33 -5.82 1.08 3.16
C TYR A 33 -6.51 0.08 4.09
N HIS A 34 -6.27 -1.22 3.88
CA HIS A 34 -6.77 -2.30 4.72
C HIS A 34 -5.62 -3.12 5.31
N ASP A 35 -5.76 -3.48 6.58
CA ASP A 35 -4.80 -4.31 7.32
C ASP A 35 -4.60 -5.69 6.67
N ALA A 36 -5.67 -6.30 6.18
CA ALA A 36 -5.63 -7.59 5.48
C ALA A 36 -4.83 -7.56 4.15
N GLN A 37 -4.46 -6.39 3.62
CA GLN A 37 -3.63 -6.30 2.40
C GLN A 37 -2.15 -6.60 2.68
N ALA A 38 -1.70 -6.52 3.93
CA ALA A 38 -0.30 -6.68 4.29
C ALA A 38 -0.08 -7.88 5.22
N TYR A 39 0.82 -8.77 4.82
CA TYR A 39 1.26 -9.91 5.61
C TYR A 39 2.75 -9.78 5.94
N GLY A 40 3.06 -9.67 7.24
CA GLY A 40 4.43 -9.66 7.75
C GLY A 40 5.08 -11.03 7.61
N GLU A 41 5.91 -11.21 6.57
CA GLU A 41 6.43 -12.52 6.20
C GLU A 41 7.81 -12.80 6.78
N TYR A 42 8.63 -11.77 6.93
CA TYR A 42 9.98 -11.86 7.48
C TYR A 42 10.22 -10.68 8.42
N LEU A 43 10.94 -10.95 9.51
CA LEU A 43 11.49 -9.92 10.40
C LEU A 43 13.02 -9.97 10.27
N ILE A 44 13.60 -8.93 9.68
CA ILE A 44 15.05 -8.83 9.50
C ILE A 44 15.64 -8.05 10.67
N VAL A 45 16.63 -8.62 11.36
CA VAL A 45 17.34 -7.99 12.48
C VAL A 45 18.81 -7.80 12.07
N TYR A 46 19.33 -6.59 12.21
CA TYR A 46 20.72 -6.23 11.87
C TYR A 46 21.40 -5.47 13.02
N LYS A 47 22.73 -5.35 12.96
CA LYS A 47 23.57 -4.65 13.94
C LYS A 47 24.16 -3.39 13.33
#